data_AF-A0A7W7AJ59-F1
#
_entry.id   AF-A0A7W7AJ59-F1
#
_cell.length_a   1.000
_cell.length_b   1.000
_cell.length_c   1.000
_cell.angle_alpha   90.00
_cell.angle_beta   90.00
_cell.angle_gamma   90.00
#
_symmetry.space_group_name_H-M   'P 1'
#
loop_
_entity.id
_entity.type
_entity.pdbx_description
1 polymer ?
#
loop_
_entity_poly.entity_id
_entity_poly.type
_entity_poly.pdbx_seq_one_letter_code
_entity_poly.pdbx_strand_id
1 'polypeptide(L)'
;MILLKGLFAKLKAELAFVVLLAVASAGAVLYVRAERAIADRDAVLHRAELICKSAGIDFASARPRVADGVDCGARVQQLAEWKGEAERQTAQLMAKALADNNARQARDNDAARRAAEAAKSAAIAMEKADAEAERRNLVDREWFAAVNNVAGLRAAN
;
A
#
# COMPACT_ATOMS: atom_id res chain seq x y z
N MET A 1 -37.51 -64.02 -4.62
CA MET A 1 -36.22 -64.65 -5.00
C MET A 1 -36.25 -65.36 -6.37
N ILE A 2 -37.41 -65.77 -6.90
CA ILE A 2 -37.54 -66.43 -8.23
C ILE A 2 -37.46 -65.42 -9.40
N LEU A 3 -38.00 -64.20 -9.23
CA LEU A 3 -37.93 -63.10 -10.21
C LEU A 3 -36.50 -62.66 -10.55
N LEU A 4 -35.61 -62.60 -9.55
CA LEU A 4 -34.19 -62.28 -9.75
C LEU A 4 -33.48 -63.36 -10.60
N LYS A 5 -33.76 -64.65 -10.35
CA LYS A 5 -33.13 -65.76 -11.08
C LYS A 5 -33.52 -65.80 -12.57
N GLY A 6 -34.77 -65.45 -12.92
CA GLY A 6 -35.20 -65.34 -14.32
C GLY A 6 -34.60 -64.14 -15.06
N LEU A 7 -34.40 -63.02 -14.36
CA LEU A 7 -33.73 -61.83 -14.89
C LEU A 7 -32.24 -62.11 -15.20
N PHE A 8 -31.53 -62.79 -14.28
CA PHE A 8 -30.13 -63.20 -14.47
C PHE A 8 -29.93 -64.24 -15.57
N ALA A 9 -30.91 -65.12 -15.81
CA ALA A 9 -30.85 -66.11 -16.90
C ALA A 9 -30.97 -65.45 -18.29
N LYS A 10 -31.85 -64.44 -18.44
CA LYS A 10 -31.90 -63.61 -19.67
C LYS A 10 -30.68 -62.72 -19.84
N LEU A 11 -30.12 -62.21 -18.74
CA LEU A 11 -28.87 -61.44 -18.76
C LEU A 11 -27.67 -62.26 -19.27
N LYS A 12 -27.65 -63.58 -19.06
CA LYS A 12 -26.59 -64.46 -19.58
C LYS A 12 -26.67 -64.68 -21.09
N ALA A 13 -27.86 -64.63 -21.69
CA ALA A 13 -28.02 -64.70 -23.15
C ALA A 13 -27.60 -63.39 -23.83
N GLU A 14 -27.77 -62.26 -23.13
CA GLU A 14 -27.44 -60.91 -23.60
C GLU A 14 -26.18 -60.33 -22.93
N LEU A 15 -25.32 -61.19 -22.38
CA LEU A 15 -24.15 -60.80 -21.59
C LEU A 15 -23.20 -59.93 -22.42
N ALA A 16 -23.08 -60.22 -23.72
CA ALA A 16 -22.31 -59.42 -24.67
C ALA A 16 -22.88 -58.00 -24.80
N PHE A 17 -24.21 -57.85 -24.84
CA PHE A 17 -24.87 -56.53 -24.90
C PHE A 17 -24.67 -55.73 -23.61
N VAL A 18 -24.77 -56.37 -22.44
CA VAL A 18 -24.51 -55.73 -21.15
C VAL A 18 -23.05 -55.29 -21.03
N VAL A 19 -22.10 -56.12 -21.47
CA VAL A 19 -20.67 -55.76 -21.50
C VAL A 19 -20.42 -54.58 -22.44
N LEU A 20 -21.05 -54.54 -23.61
CA LEU A 20 -20.93 -53.40 -24.53
C LEU A 20 -21.45 -52.10 -23.91
N LEU A 21 -22.59 -52.15 -23.20
CA LEU A 21 -23.10 -50.99 -22.46
C LEU A 21 -22.15 -50.56 -21.33
N ALA A 22 -21.57 -51.51 -20.59
CA ALA A 22 -20.58 -51.21 -19.56
C ALA A 22 -19.32 -50.55 -20.14
N VAL A 23 -18.81 -51.04 -21.27
CA VAL A 23 -17.65 -50.43 -21.95
C VAL A 23 -18.00 -49.06 -22.52
N ALA A 24 -19.18 -48.90 -23.13
CA ALA A 24 -19.62 -47.62 -23.69
C ALA A 24 -19.78 -46.55 -22.59
N SER A 25 -20.41 -46.91 -21.45
CA SER A 25 -20.55 -46.02 -20.30
C SER A 25 -19.20 -45.66 -19.67
N ALA A 26 -18.31 -46.65 -19.50
CA ALA A 26 -16.95 -46.39 -19.01
C ALA A 26 -16.18 -45.46 -19.96
N GLY A 27 -16.26 -45.70 -21.28
CA GLY A 27 -15.66 -44.86 -22.31
C GLY A 27 -16.18 -43.42 -22.28
N ALA A 28 -17.50 -43.23 -22.14
CA ALA A 28 -18.11 -41.92 -22.02
C ALA A 28 -17.64 -41.17 -20.76
N VAL A 29 -17.52 -41.86 -19.61
CA VAL A 29 -17.00 -41.25 -18.38
C VAL A 29 -15.54 -40.85 -18.53
N LEU A 30 -14.70 -41.73 -19.11
CA LEU A 30 -13.29 -41.43 -19.35
C LEU A 30 -13.11 -40.27 -20.32
N TYR A 31 -13.95 -40.21 -21.36
CA TYR A 31 -13.95 -39.11 -22.33
C TYR A 31 -14.25 -37.76 -21.65
N VAL A 32 -15.34 -37.68 -20.88
CA VAL A 32 -15.70 -36.44 -20.16
C VAL A 32 -14.61 -36.03 -19.15
N ARG A 33 -13.97 -37.00 -18.49
CA ARG A 33 -12.84 -36.74 -17.59
C ARG A 33 -11.63 -36.18 -18.34
N ALA A 34 -11.34 -36.71 -19.52
CA ALA A 34 -10.25 -36.24 -20.37
C ALA A 34 -10.51 -34.82 -20.88
N GLU A 35 -11.72 -34.52 -21.37
CA GLU A 35 -12.08 -33.16 -21.79
C GLU A 35 -11.96 -32.15 -20.65
N ARG A 36 -12.45 -32.50 -19.45
CA ARG A 36 -12.30 -31.64 -18.28
C ARG A 36 -10.84 -31.40 -17.92
N ALA A 37 -10.01 -32.44 -17.97
CA ALA A 37 -8.58 -32.31 -17.69
C ALA A 37 -7.87 -31.38 -18.69
N ILE A 38 -8.26 -31.43 -19.98
CA ILE A 38 -7.74 -30.52 -21.01
C ILE A 38 -8.22 -29.09 -20.72
N ALA A 39 -9.50 -28.90 -20.45
CA ALA A 39 -10.06 -27.58 -20.15
C ALA A 39 -9.43 -26.95 -18.90
N ASP A 40 -9.20 -27.74 -17.84
CA ASP A 40 -8.54 -27.28 -16.62
C ASP A 40 -7.07 -26.89 -16.89
N ARG A 41 -6.35 -27.69 -17.69
CA ARG A 41 -4.99 -27.37 -18.13
C ARG A 41 -4.95 -26.06 -18.90
N ASP A 42 -5.82 -25.89 -19.88
CA ASP A 42 -5.85 -24.69 -20.72
C ASP A 42 -6.25 -23.46 -19.91
N ALA A 43 -7.19 -23.60 -18.95
CA ALA A 43 -7.54 -22.53 -18.02
C ALA A 43 -6.37 -22.12 -17.13
N VAL A 44 -5.56 -23.08 -16.64
CA VAL A 44 -4.35 -22.79 -15.85
C VAL A 44 -3.30 -22.09 -16.71
N LEU A 45 -3.05 -22.56 -17.93
CA LEU A 45 -2.11 -21.93 -18.87
C LEU A 45 -2.55 -20.51 -19.20
N HIS A 46 -3.82 -20.30 -19.50
CA HIS A 46 -4.35 -18.97 -19.79
C HIS A 46 -4.21 -18.01 -18.60
N ARG A 47 -4.46 -18.48 -17.38
CA ARG A 47 -4.22 -17.67 -16.17
C ARG A 47 -2.75 -17.33 -16.00
N ALA A 48 -1.85 -18.29 -16.25
CA ALA A 48 -0.41 -18.03 -16.20
C ALA A 48 -0.01 -16.98 -17.24
N GLU A 49 -0.51 -17.06 -18.46
CA GLU A 49 -0.30 -16.05 -19.51
C GLU A 49 -0.77 -14.66 -19.08
N LEU A 50 -1.94 -14.54 -18.47
CA LEU A 50 -2.46 -13.26 -17.96
C LEU A 50 -1.55 -12.69 -16.86
N ILE A 51 -1.09 -13.52 -15.92
CA ILE A 51 -0.17 -13.09 -14.86
C ILE A 51 1.15 -12.61 -15.47
N CYS A 52 1.72 -13.36 -16.41
CA CYS A 52 2.97 -12.99 -17.06
C CYS A 52 2.83 -11.68 -17.84
N LYS A 53 1.76 -11.54 -18.62
CA LYS A 53 1.47 -10.28 -19.33
C LYS A 53 1.32 -9.09 -18.38
N SER A 54 0.71 -9.29 -17.22
CA SER A 54 0.61 -8.24 -16.19
C SER A 54 1.97 -7.84 -15.61
N ALA A 55 2.93 -8.77 -15.58
CA ALA A 55 4.33 -8.52 -15.21
C ALA A 55 5.17 -7.95 -16.39
N GLY A 56 4.56 -7.76 -17.55
CA GLY A 56 5.17 -7.18 -18.76
C GLY A 56 6.05 -8.16 -19.55
N ILE A 57 5.86 -9.47 -19.37
CA ILE A 57 6.64 -10.51 -20.05
C ILE A 57 5.73 -11.64 -20.55
N ASP A 58 6.09 -12.27 -21.66
CA ASP A 58 5.31 -13.41 -22.15
C ASP A 58 5.53 -14.68 -21.30
N PHE A 59 4.53 -15.56 -21.31
CA PHE A 59 4.64 -16.88 -20.66
C PHE A 59 5.58 -17.81 -21.43
N ALA A 60 5.50 -17.78 -22.76
CA ALA A 60 6.41 -18.55 -23.61
C ALA A 60 7.84 -18.01 -23.47
N SER A 61 8.81 -18.90 -23.26
CA SER A 61 10.20 -18.45 -23.19
C SER A 61 10.72 -18.10 -24.60
N ALA A 62 11.30 -16.91 -24.73
CA ALA A 62 12.03 -16.54 -25.95
C ALA A 62 13.37 -17.29 -26.09
N ARG A 63 13.80 -18.02 -25.05
CA ARG A 63 15.10 -18.69 -25.01
C ARG A 63 14.96 -20.17 -25.37
N PRO A 64 15.81 -20.69 -26.27
CA PRO A 64 15.78 -22.11 -26.59
C PRO A 64 16.15 -22.94 -25.36
N ARG A 65 15.41 -24.05 -25.15
CA ARG A 65 15.61 -25.02 -24.05
C ARG A 65 15.27 -24.51 -22.65
N VAL A 66 14.62 -23.36 -22.51
CA VAL A 66 14.05 -22.90 -21.24
C VAL A 66 12.56 -23.26 -21.24
N ALA A 67 12.08 -23.81 -20.12
CA ALA A 67 10.67 -24.14 -19.97
C ALA A 67 9.83 -22.86 -19.89
N ASP A 68 8.62 -22.90 -20.44
CA ASP A 68 7.68 -21.80 -20.37
C ASP A 68 7.36 -21.44 -18.91
N GLY A 69 7.15 -20.15 -18.65
CA GLY A 69 6.87 -19.61 -17.33
C GLY A 69 8.08 -19.37 -16.44
N VAL A 70 9.28 -19.89 -16.75
CA VAL A 70 10.49 -19.67 -15.92
C VAL A 70 10.90 -18.21 -15.89
N ASP A 71 10.96 -17.56 -17.05
CA ASP A 71 11.33 -16.14 -17.17
C ASP A 71 10.29 -15.24 -16.48
N CYS A 72 9.02 -15.57 -16.67
CA CYS A 72 7.91 -14.91 -16.00
C CYS A 72 7.98 -15.06 -14.47
N GLY A 73 8.25 -16.27 -13.96
CA GLY A 73 8.40 -16.52 -12.53
C GLY A 73 9.50 -15.68 -11.90
N ALA A 74 10.67 -15.62 -12.55
CA ALA A 74 11.77 -14.76 -12.12
C ALA A 74 11.39 -13.27 -12.13
N ARG A 75 10.68 -12.82 -13.17
CA ARG A 75 10.23 -11.43 -13.30
C ARG A 75 9.23 -11.05 -12.20
N VAL A 76 8.27 -11.91 -11.90
CA VAL A 76 7.28 -11.69 -10.83
C VAL A 76 7.96 -11.59 -9.47
N GLN A 77 8.94 -12.46 -9.19
CA GLN A 77 9.73 -12.37 -7.95
C GLN A 77 10.49 -11.04 -7.85
N GLN A 78 11.17 -10.62 -8.92
CA GLN A 78 11.86 -9.32 -8.96
C GLN A 78 10.89 -8.15 -8.73
N LEU A 79 9.68 -8.20 -9.32
CA LEU A 79 8.66 -7.18 -9.09
C LEU A 79 8.22 -7.14 -7.62
N ALA A 80 8.04 -8.30 -6.99
CA ALA A 80 7.66 -8.39 -5.59
C ALA A 80 8.75 -7.83 -4.65
N GLU A 81 10.01 -8.17 -4.91
CA GLU A 81 11.17 -7.63 -4.18
C GLU A 81 11.28 -6.12 -4.35
N TRP A 82 11.19 -5.64 -5.59
CA TRP A 82 11.22 -4.20 -5.89
C TRP A 82 10.09 -3.44 -5.19
N LYS A 83 8.88 -3.99 -5.18
CA LYS A 83 7.74 -3.40 -4.46
C LYS A 83 8.03 -3.28 -2.96
N GLY A 84 8.53 -4.35 -2.34
CA GLY A 84 8.89 -4.34 -0.92
C GLY A 84 10.01 -3.36 -0.58
N GLU A 85 10.99 -3.19 -1.49
CA GLU A 85 12.03 -2.18 -1.36
C GLU A 85 11.46 -0.76 -1.46
N ALA A 86 10.64 -0.49 -2.48
CA ALA A 86 10.03 0.81 -2.72
C ALA A 86 9.12 1.24 -1.55
N GLU A 87 8.33 0.32 -1.01
CA GLU A 87 7.50 0.56 0.19
C GLU A 87 8.36 0.92 1.40
N ARG A 88 9.47 0.20 1.62
CA ARG A 88 10.38 0.47 2.73
C ARG A 88 11.04 1.85 2.61
N GLN A 89 11.54 2.19 1.42
CA GLN A 89 12.15 3.49 1.15
C GLN A 89 11.13 4.62 1.32
N THR A 90 9.90 4.41 0.83
CA THR A 90 8.80 5.37 0.97
C THR A 90 8.47 5.61 2.45
N ALA A 91 8.34 4.54 3.24
CA ALA A 91 8.09 4.63 4.67
C ALA A 91 9.21 5.38 5.40
N GLN A 92 10.48 5.12 5.06
CA GLN A 92 11.63 5.84 5.63
C GLN A 92 11.61 7.34 5.28
N LEU A 93 11.32 7.68 4.03
CA LEU A 93 11.21 9.07 3.58
C LEU A 93 10.07 9.80 4.29
N MET A 94 8.90 9.17 4.40
CA MET A 94 7.75 9.73 5.12
C MET A 94 8.05 9.91 6.61
N ALA A 95 8.67 8.93 7.26
CA ALA A 95 9.06 9.02 8.67
C ALA A 95 10.07 10.17 8.90
N LYS A 96 11.05 10.31 8.00
CA LYS A 96 12.02 11.41 8.07
C LYS A 96 11.36 12.77 7.86
N ALA A 97 10.48 12.89 6.86
CA ALA A 97 9.75 14.13 6.61
C ALA A 97 8.88 14.55 7.79
N LEU A 98 8.22 13.59 8.45
CA LEU A 98 7.45 13.83 9.68
C LEU A 98 8.35 14.29 10.84
N ALA A 99 9.50 13.64 11.04
CA ALA A 99 10.46 14.04 12.07
C ALA A 99 10.99 15.46 11.83
N ASP A 100 11.34 15.79 10.59
CA ASP A 100 11.82 17.13 10.20
C ASP A 100 10.73 18.19 10.38
N ASN A 101 9.47 17.86 10.04
CA ASN A 101 8.33 18.76 10.25
C ASN A 101 8.11 19.04 11.73
N ASN A 102 8.06 17.99 12.56
CA ASN A 102 7.90 18.12 14.01
C ASN A 102 9.04 18.96 14.63
N ALA A 103 10.28 18.76 14.18
CA ALA A 103 11.42 19.54 14.65
C ALA A 103 11.32 21.02 14.25
N ARG A 104 10.79 21.33 13.06
CA ARG A 104 10.51 22.72 12.64
C ARG A 104 9.40 23.33 13.48
N GLN A 105 8.28 22.64 13.64
CA GLN A 105 7.16 23.11 14.46
C GLN A 105 7.58 23.38 15.91
N ALA A 106 8.39 22.51 16.51
CA ALA A 106 8.92 22.75 17.85
C ALA A 106 9.75 24.04 17.92
N ARG A 107 10.64 24.26 16.96
CA ARG A 107 11.44 25.50 16.87
C ARG A 107 10.58 26.74 16.65
N ASP A 108 9.56 26.65 15.81
CA ASP A 108 8.64 27.76 15.52
C ASP A 108 7.79 28.09 16.75
N ASN A 109 7.30 27.08 17.47
CA ASN A 109 6.58 27.24 18.73
C ASN A 109 7.47 27.90 19.80
N ASP A 110 8.73 27.49 19.92
CA ASP A 110 9.67 28.12 20.86
C ASP A 110 10.00 29.57 20.46
N ALA A 111 10.12 29.86 19.16
CA ALA A 111 10.30 31.22 18.67
C ALA A 111 9.06 32.09 18.98
N ALA A 112 7.87 31.57 18.74
CA ALA A 112 6.61 32.24 19.03
C ALA A 112 6.44 32.50 20.54
N ARG A 113 6.79 31.53 21.40
CA ARG A 113 6.78 31.72 22.86
C ARG A 113 7.72 32.84 23.30
N ARG A 114 8.97 32.84 22.81
CA ARG A 114 9.93 33.91 23.14
C ARG A 114 9.46 35.27 22.63
N ALA A 115 8.86 35.34 21.44
CA ALA A 115 8.29 36.56 20.92
C ALA A 115 7.11 37.06 21.78
N ALA A 116 6.24 36.18 22.24
CA ALA A 116 5.13 36.51 23.13
C ALA A 116 5.61 36.99 24.51
N GLU A 117 6.64 36.34 25.07
CA GLU A 117 7.29 36.77 26.32
C GLU A 117 7.93 38.15 26.18
N ALA A 118 8.65 38.39 25.08
CA ALA A 118 9.23 39.69 24.76
C ALA A 118 8.14 40.77 24.63
N ALA A 119 7.06 40.51 23.89
CA ALA A 119 5.94 41.44 23.75
C ALA A 119 5.28 41.76 25.09
N LYS A 120 5.06 40.75 25.94
CA LYS A 120 4.54 40.95 27.30
C LYS A 120 5.48 41.82 28.14
N SER A 121 6.78 41.57 28.09
CA SER A 121 7.76 42.37 28.83
C SER A 121 7.80 43.82 28.36
N ALA A 122 7.68 44.06 27.05
CA ALA A 122 7.62 45.39 26.46
C ALA A 122 6.34 46.13 26.89
N ALA A 123 5.19 45.45 26.91
CA ALA A 123 3.94 46.03 27.40
C ALA A 123 4.03 46.44 28.88
N ILE A 124 4.59 45.60 29.75
CA ILE A 124 4.81 45.93 31.17
C ILE A 124 5.77 47.13 31.32
N ALA A 125 6.83 47.20 30.52
CA ALA A 125 7.75 48.32 30.54
C ALA A 125 7.06 49.63 30.10
N MET A 126 6.16 49.56 29.12
CA MET A 126 5.34 50.68 28.68
C MET A 126 4.38 51.15 29.77
N GLU A 127 3.64 50.23 30.40
CA GLU A 127 2.74 50.57 31.52
C GLU A 127 3.49 51.28 32.66
N LYS A 128 4.72 50.82 32.97
CA LYS A 128 5.56 51.46 33.97
C LYS A 128 6.01 52.86 33.54
N ALA A 129 6.43 53.01 32.28
CA ALA A 129 6.87 54.29 31.73
C ALA A 129 5.72 55.31 31.64
N ASP A 130 4.51 54.88 31.27
CA ASP A 130 3.30 55.71 31.30
C ASP A 130 3.01 56.20 32.72
N ALA A 131 3.02 55.31 33.71
CA ALA A 131 2.79 55.67 35.10
C ALA A 131 3.85 56.64 35.65
N GLU A 132 5.10 56.55 35.18
CA GLU A 132 6.16 57.49 35.55
C GLU A 132 6.01 58.85 34.86
N ALA A 133 5.69 58.85 33.56
CA ALA A 133 5.44 60.06 32.80
C ALA A 133 4.26 60.85 33.35
N GLU A 134 3.18 60.18 33.75
CA GLU A 134 2.02 60.80 34.39
C GLU A 134 2.37 61.42 35.75
N ARG A 135 3.14 60.70 36.59
CA ARG A 135 3.59 61.22 37.90
C ARG A 135 4.49 62.44 37.79
N ARG A 136 5.36 62.47 36.77
CA ARG A 136 6.34 63.55 36.56
C ARG A 136 5.83 64.65 35.63
N ASN A 137 4.67 64.44 35.01
CA ASN A 137 4.06 65.28 33.98
C ASN A 137 5.02 65.59 32.81
N LEU A 138 5.87 64.62 32.47
CA LEU A 138 6.94 64.74 31.49
C LEU A 138 7.14 63.41 30.76
N VAL A 139 7.28 63.47 29.44
CA VAL A 139 7.65 62.32 28.61
C VAL A 139 9.14 62.38 28.34
N ASP A 140 9.89 61.36 28.75
CA ASP A 140 11.34 61.32 28.62
C ASP A 140 11.81 60.20 27.67
N ARG A 141 13.13 60.06 27.55
CA ARG A 141 13.76 59.09 26.65
C ARG A 141 13.37 57.64 26.98
N GLU A 142 13.09 57.33 28.25
CA GLU A 142 12.70 55.98 28.67
C GLU A 142 11.29 55.64 28.18
N TRP A 143 10.39 56.63 28.17
CA TRP A 143 9.06 56.50 27.58
C TRP A 143 9.11 56.21 26.08
N PHE A 144 9.91 56.97 25.31
CA PHE A 144 10.07 56.71 23.87
C PHE A 144 10.74 55.36 23.58
N ALA A 145 11.69 54.93 24.42
CA ALA A 145 12.30 53.61 24.29
C ALA A 145 11.28 52.48 24.55
N ALA A 146 10.39 52.65 25.53
CA ALA A 146 9.34 51.68 25.83
C ALA A 146 8.31 51.57 24.68
N VAL A 147 7.86 52.70 24.12
CA VAL A 147 6.96 52.73 22.94
C VAL A 147 7.60 52.03 21.74
N ASN A 148 8.86 52.33 21.44
CA ASN A 148 9.58 51.70 20.33
C ASN A 148 9.71 50.19 20.52
N ASN A 149 9.98 49.73 21.74
CA ASN A 149 10.06 48.30 22.06
C ASN A 149 8.71 47.58 21.88
N VAL A 150 7.57 48.20 22.24
CA VAL A 150 6.23 47.63 22.00
C VAL A 150 5.89 47.58 20.51
N ALA A 151 6.30 48.59 19.74
CA ALA A 151 6.12 48.65 18.30
C ALA A 151 7.06 47.69 17.53
N GLY A 152 7.95 46.97 18.22
CA GLY A 152 8.95 46.08 17.60
C GLY A 152 10.06 46.83 16.86
N LEU A 153 10.20 48.14 17.10
CA LEU A 153 11.24 48.96 16.53
C LEU A 153 12.47 48.90 17.43
N ARG A 154 13.67 48.78 16.84
CA ARG A 154 14.93 48.90 17.60
C ARG A 154 14.94 50.25 18.31
N ALA A 155 15.32 50.25 19.59
CA ALA A 155 15.55 51.47 20.33
C ALA A 155 16.42 52.42 19.50
N ALA A 156 15.93 53.65 19.26
CA ALA A 156 16.72 54.69 18.63
C ALA A 156 17.90 54.98 19.56
N ASN A 157 19.10 54.57 19.14
CA ASN A 157 20.32 54.85 19.88
C ASN A 157 20.53 56.36 20.02
#